data_AF-A0A2E4UXJ4-F1
#
_entry.id   AF-A0A2E4UXJ4-F1
#
_cell.length_a   1.000
_cell.length_b   1.000
_cell.length_c   1.000
_cell.angle_alpha   90.00
_cell.angle_beta   90.00
_cell.angle_gamma   90.00
#
_symmetry.space_group_name_H-M   'P 1'
#
loop_
_entity.id
_entity.type
_entity.pdbx_description
1 polymer ?
#
loop_
_entity_poly.entity_id
_entity_poly.type
_entity_poly.pdbx_seq_one_letter_code
_entity_poly.pdbx_strand_id
1 'polypeptide(L)'
;EGVAEAELEADVRLALRKIYYALGGQAEVDTWIAQKPEDANLLDSLTNPDPFPVWLSELDLDVYTEAFAAGGFRGPLNRYRAGSVDRKDVGEALMGRKIQQPACFIAGERDAVRHFVPGNDLYAQPGAGCEDLRGSTIIDGVGHWVQQEAPEATNAALLAFLRSL
;
A
#
# COMPACT_ATOMS: atom_id res chain seq x y z
N GLU A 1 -17.25 6.60 16.12
CA GLU A 1 -16.24 6.72 15.05
C GLU A 1 -15.33 7.91 15.33
N GLY A 2 -14.20 8.00 14.64
CA GLY A 2 -13.20 9.07 14.80
C GLY A 2 -13.14 10.00 13.58
N VAL A 3 -12.22 10.96 13.63
CA VAL A 3 -12.01 11.97 12.57
C VAL A 3 -11.73 11.33 11.20
N ALA A 4 -10.88 10.30 11.17
CA ALA A 4 -10.53 9.62 9.93
C ALA A 4 -11.70 8.85 9.30
N GLU A 5 -12.52 8.15 10.09
CA GLU A 5 -13.74 7.53 9.58
C GLU A 5 -14.71 8.58 9.01
N ALA A 6 -14.95 9.67 9.75
CA ALA A 6 -15.85 10.73 9.31
C ALA A 6 -15.42 11.36 7.97
N GLU A 7 -14.11 11.55 7.76
CA GLU A 7 -13.57 12.04 6.50
C GLU A 7 -13.78 11.05 5.34
N LEU A 8 -13.40 9.79 5.54
CA LEU A 8 -13.43 8.76 4.49
C LEU A 8 -14.85 8.31 4.15
N GLU A 9 -15.77 8.33 5.12
CA GLU A 9 -17.15 7.88 4.97
C GLU A 9 -18.09 8.97 4.46
N ALA A 10 -17.66 10.24 4.43
CA ALA A 10 -18.45 11.35 3.86
C ALA A 10 -18.74 11.15 2.36
N ASP A 11 -17.76 10.62 1.61
CA ASP A 11 -17.90 10.16 0.23
C ASP A 11 -16.92 9.02 -0.02
N VAL A 12 -17.38 7.79 0.21
CA VAL A 12 -16.57 6.57 0.10
C VAL A 12 -15.95 6.43 -1.30
N ARG A 13 -16.71 6.73 -2.34
CA ARG A 13 -16.22 6.60 -3.72
C ARG A 13 -15.09 7.59 -3.98
N LEU A 14 -15.30 8.86 -3.63
CA LEU A 14 -14.29 9.90 -3.81
C LEU A 14 -13.02 9.61 -2.99
N ALA A 15 -13.19 9.18 -1.73
CA ALA A 15 -12.09 8.80 -0.86
C ALA A 15 -11.25 7.69 -1.49
N LEU A 16 -11.88 6.61 -1.95
CA LEU A 16 -11.20 5.51 -2.63
C LEU A 16 -10.49 5.98 -3.90
N ARG A 17 -11.15 6.75 -4.78
CA ARG A 17 -10.51 7.28 -6.01
C ARG A 17 -9.23 8.05 -5.71
N LYS A 18 -9.30 8.97 -4.74
CA LYS A 18 -8.16 9.79 -4.34
C LYS A 18 -7.02 8.94 -3.77
N ILE A 19 -7.34 7.97 -2.92
CA ILE A 19 -6.34 7.08 -2.30
C ILE A 19 -5.70 6.15 -3.35
N TYR A 20 -6.51 5.51 -4.20
CA TYR A 20 -6.02 4.64 -5.27
C TYR A 20 -5.10 5.40 -6.22
N TYR A 21 -5.49 6.61 -6.64
CA TYR A 21 -4.63 7.43 -7.48
C TYR A 21 -3.35 7.87 -6.77
N ALA A 22 -3.45 8.45 -5.57
CA ALA A 22 -2.30 9.01 -4.85
C ALA A 22 -1.19 7.99 -4.53
N LEU A 23 -1.54 6.71 -4.46
CA LEU A 23 -0.59 5.60 -4.25
C LEU A 23 -0.23 4.87 -5.55
N GLY A 24 -0.89 5.18 -6.67
CA GLY A 24 -0.63 4.55 -7.96
C GLY A 24 0.58 5.13 -8.69
N GLY A 25 1.14 4.37 -9.62
CA GLY A 25 2.38 4.73 -10.33
C GLY A 25 2.25 5.97 -11.21
N GLN A 26 1.03 6.35 -11.59
CA GLN A 26 0.77 7.56 -12.39
C GLN A 26 0.70 8.85 -11.56
N ALA A 27 0.61 8.78 -10.23
CA ALA A 27 0.65 9.96 -9.38
C ALA A 27 2.08 10.47 -9.17
N GLU A 28 2.20 11.73 -8.76
CA GLU A 28 3.46 12.30 -8.28
C GLU A 28 3.96 11.51 -7.06
N VAL A 29 5.23 11.09 -7.12
CA VAL A 29 5.85 10.28 -6.07
C VAL A 29 5.82 11.05 -4.75
N ASP A 30 5.62 10.33 -3.65
CA ASP A 30 5.61 10.87 -2.28
C ASP A 30 4.50 11.87 -1.94
N THR A 31 3.50 12.05 -2.82
CA THR A 31 2.30 12.87 -2.50
C THR A 31 1.60 12.38 -1.22
N TRP A 32 1.63 11.07 -0.97
CA TRP A 32 1.05 10.47 0.22
C TRP A 32 1.72 10.92 1.53
N ILE A 33 3.05 11.10 1.50
CA ILE A 33 3.87 11.46 2.67
C ILE A 33 4.29 12.93 2.68
N ALA A 34 3.77 13.73 1.76
CA ALA A 34 4.00 15.16 1.71
C ALA A 34 3.60 15.81 3.04
N GLN A 35 4.37 16.82 3.46
CA GLN A 35 4.03 17.60 4.65
C GLN A 35 2.69 18.32 4.45
N LYS A 36 1.84 18.27 5.47
CA LYS A 36 0.51 18.90 5.49
C LYS A 36 0.38 19.78 6.74
N PRO A 37 -0.43 20.85 6.69
CA PRO A 37 -0.85 21.57 7.89
C PRO A 37 -1.45 20.63 8.94
N GLU A 38 -1.34 20.97 10.23
CA GLU A 38 -1.84 20.14 11.34
C GLU A 38 -3.37 19.98 11.33
N ASP A 39 -4.07 20.93 10.72
CA ASP A 39 -5.53 20.97 10.59
C ASP A 39 -6.04 20.43 9.23
N ALA A 40 -5.14 19.99 8.35
CA ALA A 40 -5.51 19.45 7.06
C ALA A 40 -6.02 18.01 7.18
N ASN A 41 -7.04 17.69 6.41
CA ASN A 41 -7.52 16.33 6.25
C ASN A 41 -6.64 15.55 5.24
N LEU A 42 -6.68 14.21 5.27
CA LEU A 42 -5.85 13.39 4.39
C LEU A 42 -6.13 13.69 2.91
N LEU A 43 -7.41 13.70 2.55
CA LEU A 43 -7.93 13.78 1.18
C LEU A 43 -7.80 15.18 0.56
N ASP A 44 -7.63 16.25 1.35
CA ASP A 44 -7.61 17.65 0.89
C ASP A 44 -6.53 17.90 -0.18
N SER A 45 -5.38 17.23 -0.03
CA SER A 45 -4.22 17.37 -0.91
C SER A 45 -4.16 16.30 -2.00
N LEU A 46 -5.03 15.29 -1.97
CA LEU A 46 -5.00 14.20 -2.93
C LEU A 46 -5.77 14.57 -4.20
N THR A 47 -5.18 14.27 -5.34
CA THR A 47 -5.78 14.48 -6.66
C THR A 47 -6.87 13.45 -6.92
N ASN A 48 -8.03 13.88 -7.41
CA ASN A 48 -9.02 13.02 -8.03
C ASN A 48 -8.87 13.16 -9.56
N PRO A 49 -8.25 12.19 -10.25
CA PRO A 49 -7.94 12.34 -11.67
C PRO A 49 -9.22 12.17 -12.54
N ASP A 50 -9.23 12.89 -13.65
CA ASP A 50 -10.23 12.77 -14.73
C ASP A 50 -9.53 12.94 -16.09
N PRO A 51 -9.39 11.88 -16.91
CA PRO A 51 -9.88 10.52 -16.68
C PRO A 51 -9.11 9.76 -15.58
N PHE A 52 -9.73 8.72 -15.01
CA PHE A 52 -9.06 7.81 -14.06
C PHE A 52 -8.07 6.88 -14.80
N PRO A 53 -6.98 6.43 -14.15
CA PRO A 53 -6.09 5.43 -14.71
C PRO A 53 -6.81 4.17 -15.23
N VAL A 54 -6.40 3.68 -16.41
CA VAL A 54 -7.08 2.57 -17.11
C VAL A 54 -6.96 1.20 -16.43
N TRP A 55 -6.04 1.05 -15.45
CA TRP A 55 -5.81 -0.21 -14.74
C TRP A 55 -6.87 -0.51 -13.67
N LEU A 56 -7.70 0.48 -13.30
CA LEU A 56 -8.84 0.29 -12.40
C LEU A 56 -10.09 0.83 -13.08
N SER A 57 -11.01 -0.06 -13.45
CA SER A 57 -12.26 0.35 -14.08
C SER A 57 -13.25 0.93 -13.07
N GLU A 58 -14.28 1.64 -13.55
CA GLU A 58 -15.37 2.12 -12.68
C GLU A 58 -16.11 0.96 -12.00
N LEU A 59 -16.21 -0.21 -12.66
CA LEU A 59 -16.81 -1.43 -12.09
C LEU A 59 -15.95 -2.03 -10.98
N ASP A 60 -14.63 -2.06 -11.14
CA ASP A 60 -13.72 -2.51 -10.09
C ASP A 60 -13.82 -1.60 -8.86
N LEU A 61 -13.88 -0.28 -9.09
CA LEU A 61 -14.07 0.71 -8.04
C LEU A 61 -15.44 0.60 -7.35
N ASP A 62 -16.51 0.25 -8.07
CA ASP A 62 -17.83 -0.01 -7.49
C ASP A 62 -17.76 -1.16 -6.46
N VAL A 63 -17.06 -2.25 -6.76
CA VAL A 63 -16.90 -3.39 -5.84
C VAL A 63 -16.30 -2.95 -4.51
N TYR A 64 -15.23 -2.13 -4.54
CA TYR A 64 -14.62 -1.62 -3.33
C TYR A 64 -15.52 -0.61 -2.61
N THR A 65 -16.18 0.27 -3.35
CA THR A 65 -17.08 1.30 -2.80
C THR A 65 -18.23 0.64 -2.03
N GLU A 66 -18.87 -0.39 -2.60
CA GLU A 66 -19.94 -1.14 -1.95
C GLU A 66 -19.45 -1.85 -0.69
N ALA A 67 -18.27 -2.49 -0.75
CA ALA A 67 -17.69 -3.20 0.39
C ALA A 67 -17.37 -2.23 1.56
N PHE A 68 -16.76 -1.08 1.28
CA PHE A 68 -16.44 -0.08 2.30
C PHE A 68 -17.68 0.66 2.80
N ALA A 69 -18.70 0.91 1.96
CA ALA A 69 -19.97 1.47 2.40
C ALA A 69 -20.72 0.53 3.35
N ALA A 70 -20.67 -0.79 3.10
CA ALA A 70 -21.30 -1.78 3.97
C ALA A 70 -20.50 -2.07 5.25
N GLY A 71 -19.16 -2.09 5.16
CA GLY A 71 -18.27 -2.49 6.26
C GLY A 71 -17.73 -1.35 7.12
N GLY A 72 -17.72 -0.12 6.60
CA GLY A 72 -17.10 1.05 7.21
C GLY A 72 -15.56 0.98 7.24
N PHE A 73 -14.92 2.08 7.66
CA PHE A 73 -13.46 2.21 7.69
C PHE A 73 -12.84 1.90 9.06
N ARG A 74 -13.64 1.83 10.13
CA ARG A 74 -13.13 1.60 11.49
C ARG A 74 -12.31 0.32 11.62
N GLY A 75 -12.76 -0.78 11.02
CA GLY A 75 -12.03 -2.06 11.04
C GLY A 75 -10.64 -1.94 10.42
N PRO A 76 -10.55 -1.54 9.13
CA PRO A 76 -9.27 -1.28 8.46
C PRO A 76 -8.39 -0.27 9.19
N LEU A 77 -8.93 0.87 9.66
CA LEU A 77 -8.16 1.90 10.37
C LEU A 77 -7.60 1.42 11.71
N ASN A 78 -8.29 0.50 12.39
CA ASN A 78 -7.78 -0.07 13.63
C ASN A 78 -6.47 -0.84 13.45
N ARG A 79 -6.14 -1.31 12.23
CA ARG A 79 -4.82 -1.90 11.94
C ARG A 79 -3.69 -0.92 12.24
N TYR A 80 -3.87 0.35 11.89
CA TYR A 80 -2.88 1.41 12.14
C TYR A 80 -2.83 1.82 13.61
N ARG A 81 -3.99 1.88 14.27
CA ARG A 81 -4.09 2.20 15.71
C ARG A 81 -3.47 1.11 16.59
N ALA A 82 -3.41 -0.13 16.12
CA ALA A 82 -2.87 -1.27 16.85
C ALA A 82 -1.32 -1.35 16.83
N GLY A 83 -0.60 -0.47 16.11
CA GLY A 83 0.86 -0.61 15.96
C GLY A 83 1.66 -0.65 17.27
N SER A 84 1.23 0.11 18.30
CA SER A 84 1.85 0.07 19.62
C SER A 84 1.57 -1.24 20.38
N VAL A 85 0.37 -1.80 20.18
CA VAL A 85 -0.03 -3.10 20.75
C VAL A 85 0.79 -4.21 20.10
N ASP A 86 0.87 -4.24 18.77
CA ASP A 86 1.68 -5.23 18.04
C ASP A 86 3.15 -5.22 18.50
N ARG A 87 3.73 -4.02 18.62
CA ARG A 87 5.12 -3.87 19.07
C ARG A 87 5.32 -4.42 20.49
N LYS A 88 4.40 -4.13 21.40
CA LYS A 88 4.45 -4.57 22.80
C LYS A 88 4.26 -6.08 22.92
N ASP A 89 3.27 -6.62 22.23
CA ASP A 89 2.80 -7.98 22.47
C ASP A 89 3.63 -9.03 21.73
N VAL A 90 4.14 -8.70 20.53
CA VAL A 90 4.92 -9.65 19.70
C VAL A 90 6.27 -9.11 19.25
N GLY A 91 6.43 -7.79 19.15
CA GLY A 91 7.62 -7.16 18.58
C GLY A 91 8.91 -7.55 19.32
N GLU A 92 8.92 -7.51 20.66
CA GLU A 92 10.11 -7.82 21.46
C GLU A 92 10.59 -9.26 21.28
N ALA A 93 9.67 -10.21 21.19
CA ALA A 93 10.01 -11.63 21.02
C ALA A 93 10.55 -11.95 19.61
N LEU A 94 10.28 -11.10 18.63
CA LEU A 94 10.70 -11.28 17.24
C LEU A 94 11.95 -10.47 16.87
N MET A 95 12.39 -9.55 17.72
CA MET A 95 13.60 -8.76 17.44
C MET A 95 14.81 -9.66 17.20
N GLY A 96 15.51 -9.43 16.09
CA GLY A 96 16.68 -10.21 15.67
C GLY A 96 16.38 -11.58 15.06
N ARG A 97 15.11 -12.00 15.02
CA ARG A 97 14.69 -13.23 14.32
C ARG A 97 14.56 -12.95 12.82
N LYS A 98 14.94 -13.92 12.00
CA LYS A 98 14.76 -13.89 10.55
C LYS A 98 13.63 -14.83 10.12
N ILE A 99 12.94 -14.46 9.04
CA ILE A 99 11.98 -15.32 8.34
C ILE A 99 12.75 -16.51 7.75
N GLN A 100 12.39 -17.72 8.17
CA GLN A 100 13.08 -18.97 7.80
C GLN A 100 12.54 -19.57 6.51
N GLN A 101 11.27 -19.30 6.21
CA GLN A 101 10.58 -19.82 5.05
C GLN A 101 11.14 -19.19 3.76
N PRO A 102 11.08 -19.92 2.63
CA PRO A 102 11.28 -19.33 1.32
C PRO A 102 10.39 -18.10 1.15
N ALA A 103 10.99 -16.97 0.79
CA ALA A 103 10.30 -15.70 0.61
C ALA A 103 10.70 -15.06 -0.73
N CYS A 104 9.83 -14.25 -1.31
CA CYS A 104 10.15 -13.34 -2.39
C CYS A 104 9.56 -11.96 -2.09
N PHE A 105 10.12 -10.92 -2.72
CA PHE A 105 9.62 -9.55 -2.61
C PHE A 105 9.21 -9.02 -3.99
N ILE A 106 7.97 -8.56 -4.12
CA ILE A 106 7.44 -7.98 -5.36
C ILE A 106 6.89 -6.60 -5.00
N ALA A 107 7.35 -5.55 -5.68
CA ALA A 107 6.91 -4.19 -5.43
C ALA A 107 6.92 -3.34 -6.69
N GLY A 108 6.24 -2.19 -6.64
CA GLY A 108 6.34 -1.14 -7.66
C GLY A 108 7.52 -0.21 -7.37
N GLU A 109 8.18 0.27 -8.42
CA GLU A 109 9.29 1.23 -8.32
C GLU A 109 8.86 2.55 -7.65
N ARG A 110 7.63 2.98 -7.91
CA ARG A 110 7.03 4.25 -7.48
C ARG A 110 6.13 4.11 -6.25
N ASP A 111 6.14 2.96 -5.57
CA ASP A 111 5.40 2.79 -4.31
C ASP A 111 5.92 3.75 -3.24
N ALA A 112 5.05 4.59 -2.70
CA ALA A 112 5.39 5.56 -1.65
C ALA A 112 5.94 4.91 -0.38
N VAL A 113 5.59 3.64 -0.08
CA VAL A 113 6.12 2.90 1.07
C VAL A 113 7.65 2.86 1.03
N ARG A 114 8.25 2.82 -0.16
CA ARG A 114 9.69 2.86 -0.36
C ARG A 114 10.38 4.02 0.39
N HIS A 115 9.69 5.15 0.59
CA HIS A 115 10.21 6.37 1.18
C HIS A 115 9.57 6.76 2.52
N PHE A 116 8.80 5.86 3.16
CA PHE A 116 8.14 6.15 4.44
C PHE A 116 9.13 6.47 5.58
N VAL A 117 10.40 6.08 5.44
CA VAL A 117 11.48 6.49 6.34
C VAL A 117 12.35 7.53 5.62
N PRO A 118 12.32 8.81 6.03
CA PRO A 118 13.09 9.87 5.40
C PRO A 118 14.57 9.50 5.28
N GLY A 119 15.11 9.59 4.06
CA GLY A 119 16.51 9.28 3.76
C GLY A 119 16.82 7.79 3.63
N ASN A 120 15.82 6.90 3.64
CA ASN A 120 16.02 5.47 3.48
C ASN A 120 15.10 4.87 2.42
N ASP A 121 15.68 4.19 1.44
CA ASP A 121 14.96 3.32 0.51
C ASP A 121 14.65 1.98 1.21
N LEU A 122 13.40 1.80 1.64
CA LEU A 122 12.97 0.56 2.32
C LEU A 122 13.07 -0.67 1.42
N TYR A 123 13.21 -0.51 0.11
CA TYR A 123 13.30 -1.62 -0.85
C TYR A 123 14.73 -1.91 -1.29
N ALA A 124 15.74 -1.17 -0.80
CA ALA A 124 17.13 -1.40 -1.15
C ALA A 124 17.67 -2.76 -0.67
N GLN A 125 17.10 -3.31 0.42
CA GLN A 125 17.52 -4.59 0.99
C GLN A 125 16.31 -5.45 1.41
N PRO A 126 15.50 -5.93 0.44
CA PRO A 126 14.24 -6.63 0.74
C PRO A 126 14.45 -7.97 1.46
N GLY A 127 15.68 -8.50 1.45
CA GLY A 127 16.07 -9.74 2.12
C GLY A 127 16.67 -9.56 3.52
N ALA A 128 16.80 -8.33 4.03
CA ALA A 128 17.50 -8.09 5.31
C ALA A 128 16.92 -8.91 6.49
N GLY A 129 15.60 -9.14 6.47
CA GLY A 129 14.87 -9.93 7.47
C GLY A 129 14.69 -11.42 7.14
N CYS A 130 15.27 -11.93 6.05
CA CYS A 130 15.01 -13.29 5.55
C CYS A 130 16.29 -14.15 5.60
N GLU A 131 16.13 -15.47 5.79
CA GLU A 131 17.20 -16.45 5.59
C GLU A 131 17.21 -17.02 4.18
N ASP A 132 16.03 -17.21 3.58
CA ASP A 132 15.86 -17.78 2.24
C ASP A 132 15.04 -16.82 1.36
N LEU A 133 15.67 -15.70 0.93
CA LEU A 133 15.10 -14.83 -0.08
C LEU A 133 15.38 -15.40 -1.47
N ARG A 134 14.33 -15.84 -2.16
CA ARG A 134 14.36 -16.43 -3.51
C ARG A 134 14.11 -15.40 -4.63
N GLY A 135 14.50 -14.16 -4.39
CA GLY A 135 14.47 -13.08 -5.38
C GLY A 135 13.63 -11.88 -4.98
N SER A 136 13.86 -10.79 -5.72
CA SER A 136 13.11 -9.55 -5.63
C SER A 136 12.79 -9.04 -7.03
N THR A 137 11.55 -8.58 -7.24
CA THR A 137 11.10 -7.95 -8.49
C THR A 137 10.54 -6.57 -8.15
N ILE A 138 11.21 -5.53 -8.65
CA ILE A 138 10.71 -4.15 -8.58
C ILE A 138 10.24 -3.77 -9.99
N ILE A 139 8.96 -3.47 -10.14
CA ILE A 139 8.33 -3.24 -11.45
C ILE A 139 8.36 -1.73 -11.76
N ASP A 140 9.02 -1.39 -12.87
CA ASP A 140 9.23 -0.03 -13.36
C ASP A 140 7.91 0.74 -13.55
N GLY A 141 7.86 1.98 -13.10
CA GLY A 141 6.68 2.85 -13.27
C GLY A 141 5.42 2.48 -12.48
N VAL A 142 5.42 1.39 -11.71
CA VAL A 142 4.27 0.90 -10.94
C VAL A 142 4.28 1.45 -9.52
N GLY A 143 3.11 1.80 -9.00
CA GLY A 143 2.92 2.27 -7.62
C GLY A 143 2.65 1.15 -6.63
N HIS A 144 1.79 1.45 -5.65
CA HIS A 144 1.44 0.57 -4.54
C HIS A 144 0.53 -0.61 -4.94
N TRP A 145 -0.32 -0.43 -5.96
CA TRP A 145 -1.32 -1.42 -6.34
C TRP A 145 -0.77 -2.41 -7.36
N VAL A 146 0.41 -2.97 -7.07
CA VAL A 146 1.27 -3.70 -8.02
C VAL A 146 0.53 -4.76 -8.84
N GLN A 147 -0.29 -5.56 -8.16
CA GLN A 147 -1.07 -6.65 -8.76
C GLN A 147 -2.23 -6.17 -9.64
N GLN A 148 -2.67 -4.91 -9.50
CA GLN A 148 -3.71 -4.29 -10.32
C GLN A 148 -3.08 -3.45 -11.45
N GLU A 149 -2.01 -2.72 -11.16
CA GLU A 149 -1.29 -1.87 -12.12
C GLU A 149 -0.47 -2.67 -13.14
N ALA A 150 0.12 -3.78 -12.72
CA ALA A 150 0.92 -4.66 -13.58
C ALA A 150 0.65 -6.15 -13.28
N PRO A 151 -0.56 -6.64 -13.62
CA PRO A 151 -0.97 -8.00 -13.28
C PRO A 151 -0.11 -9.06 -13.97
N GLU A 152 0.29 -8.88 -15.23
CA GLU A 152 1.13 -9.85 -15.95
C GLU A 152 2.52 -9.97 -15.33
N ALA A 153 3.14 -8.83 -14.99
CA ALA A 153 4.46 -8.80 -14.35
C ALA A 153 4.41 -9.41 -12.94
N THR A 154 3.36 -9.11 -12.18
CA THR A 154 3.12 -9.72 -10.85
C THR A 154 2.96 -11.23 -10.97
N ASN A 155 2.14 -11.70 -11.92
CA ASN A 155 1.93 -13.13 -12.17
C ASN A 155 3.23 -13.84 -12.58
N ALA A 156 4.04 -13.22 -13.44
CA ALA A 156 5.33 -13.76 -13.84
C ALA A 156 6.29 -13.91 -12.66
N ALA A 157 6.37 -12.89 -11.79
CA ALA A 157 7.20 -12.92 -10.58
C ALA A 157 6.74 -13.99 -9.59
N LEU A 158 5.42 -14.11 -9.34
CA LEU A 158 4.86 -15.17 -8.50
C LEU A 158 5.15 -16.56 -9.06
N LEU A 159 4.95 -16.78 -10.37
CA LEU A 159 5.24 -18.08 -11.00
C LEU A 159 6.73 -18.42 -10.96
N ALA A 160 7.62 -17.45 -11.11
CA ALA A 160 9.06 -17.66 -10.96
C ALA A 160 9.40 -18.11 -9.52
N PHE A 161 8.83 -17.45 -8.52
CA PHE A 161 8.99 -17.85 -7.12
C PHE A 161 8.45 -19.26 -6.86
N LEU A 162 7.22 -19.57 -7.28
CA LEU A 162 6.60 -20.87 -7.05
C LEU A 162 7.38 -22.02 -7.71
N ARG A 163 8.00 -21.79 -8.87
CA ARG A 163 8.88 -22.78 -9.54
C ARG A 163 10.20 -23.00 -8.82
N SER A 164 10.59 -22.07 -7.95
CA SER A 164 11.80 -22.20 -7.14
C SER A 164 11.58 -23.01 -5.86
N LEU A 165 10.32 -23.31 -5.50
CA LEU A 165 9.93 -23.97 -4.23
C LEU A 165 10.33 -25.45 -4.15
#